data_AF-K2E8X5-F1
#
_entry.id   AF-K2E8X5-F1
#
_cell.length_a   1.000
_cell.length_b   1.000
_cell.length_c   1.000
_cell.angle_alpha   90.00
_cell.angle_beta   90.00
_cell.angle_gamma   90.00
#
_symmetry.space_group_name_H-M   'P 1'
#
loop_
_entity.id
_entity.type
_entity.pdbx_description
1 polymer ?
#
loop_
_entity_poly.entity_id
_entity_poly.type
_entity_poly.pdbx_seq_one_letter_code
_entity_poly.pdbx_strand_id
1 'polypeptide(L)'
;KAQEEKLKQLKAQRQAALARERAKEKEQARKEDTRRKILIGSCMLKITEDDEQARAKLIAQMDKYLTDERDRKLFDLSAVNY
;
A
#
# COMPACT_ATOMS: atom_id res chain seq x y z
N LYS A 1 -39.46 -28.88 0.37
CA LYS A 1 -39.62 -27.44 0.07
C LYS A 1 -39.21 -26.55 1.26
N ALA A 2 -39.90 -26.53 2.40
CA ALA A 2 -39.56 -25.61 3.52
C ALA A 2 -38.16 -25.82 4.15
N GLN A 3 -37.67 -27.06 4.25
CA GLN A 3 -36.33 -27.32 4.79
C GLN A 3 -35.20 -26.86 3.85
N GLU A 4 -35.41 -26.92 2.53
CA GLU A 4 -34.42 -26.49 1.54
C GLU A 4 -34.27 -24.96 1.52
N GLU A 5 -35.38 -24.24 1.67
CA GLU A 5 -35.36 -22.77 1.79
C GLU A 5 -34.65 -22.32 3.07
N LYS A 6 -34.94 -22.96 4.21
CA LYS A 6 -34.26 -22.67 5.47
C LYS A 6 -32.76 -22.95 5.41
N LEU A 7 -32.35 -24.01 4.70
CA LEU A 7 -30.94 -24.32 4.46
C LEU A 7 -30.26 -23.27 3.55
N LYS A 8 -30.94 -22.82 2.50
CA LYS A 8 -30.43 -21.75 1.61
C LYS A 8 -30.26 -20.44 2.36
N GLN A 9 -31.23 -20.05 3.19
CA GLN A 9 -31.16 -18.84 4.01
C GLN A 9 -29.98 -18.89 5.00
N LEU A 10 -29.80 -20.02 5.70
CA LEU A 10 -28.66 -20.18 6.64
C LEU A 10 -27.30 -20.13 5.93
N LYS A 11 -27.17 -20.73 4.74
CA LYS A 11 -25.95 -20.64 3.94
C LYS A 11 -25.66 -19.21 3.49
N ALA A 12 -26.69 -18.49 3.02
CA ALA A 12 -26.56 -17.10 2.61
C ALA A 12 -26.15 -16.19 3.78
N GLN A 13 -26.72 -16.39 4.97
CA GLN A 13 -26.34 -15.64 6.17
C GLN A 13 -24.89 -15.89 6.57
N ARG A 14 -24.42 -17.14 6.55
CA ARG A 14 -23.00 -17.48 6.82
C ARG A 14 -22.06 -16.87 5.80
N GLN A 15 -22.40 -16.94 4.51
CA GLN A 15 -21.59 -16.33 3.46
C GLN A 15 -21.51 -14.80 3.63
N ALA A 16 -22.62 -14.15 3.98
CA ALA A 16 -22.64 -12.72 4.25
C ALA A 16 -21.79 -12.34 5.46
N ALA A 17 -21.80 -13.13 6.54
CA ALA A 17 -20.95 -12.91 7.70
C ALA A 17 -19.46 -13.04 7.36
N LEU A 18 -19.07 -14.12 6.66
CA LEU A 18 -17.70 -14.34 6.22
C LEU A 18 -17.20 -13.24 5.27
N ALA A 19 -18.07 -12.78 4.35
CA ALA A 19 -17.73 -11.68 3.46
C ALA A 19 -17.48 -10.37 4.22
N ARG A 20 -18.27 -10.10 5.27
CA ARG A 20 -18.08 -8.93 6.14
C ARG A 20 -16.79 -9.02 6.94
N GLU A 21 -16.45 -10.18 7.49
CA GLU A 21 -15.18 -10.38 8.22
C GLU A 21 -13.98 -10.16 7.30
N ARG A 22 -13.97 -10.80 6.13
CA ARG A 22 -12.91 -10.60 5.12
C ARG A 22 -12.79 -9.15 4.68
N ALA A 23 -13.90 -8.44 4.55
CA ALA A 23 -13.88 -7.02 4.21
C ALA A 23 -13.21 -6.17 5.30
N LYS A 24 -13.51 -6.45 6.58
CA LYS A 24 -12.88 -5.79 7.73
C LYS A 24 -11.38 -6.09 7.80
N GLU A 25 -10.98 -7.35 7.63
CA GLU A 25 -9.56 -7.75 7.61
C GLU A 25 -8.81 -7.04 6.48
N LYS A 26 -9.39 -6.99 5.28
CA LYS A 26 -8.79 -6.29 4.13
C LYS A 26 -8.70 -4.78 4.37
N GLU A 27 -9.67 -4.19 5.04
CA GLU A 27 -9.61 -2.78 5.42
C GLU A 27 -8.49 -2.53 6.44
N GLN A 28 -8.42 -3.35 7.48
CA GLN A 28 -7.39 -3.25 8.50
C GLN A 28 -5.99 -3.42 7.91
N ALA A 29 -5.80 -4.44 7.07
CA ALA A 29 -4.53 -4.68 6.38
C ALA A 29 -4.11 -3.48 5.51
N ARG A 30 -5.04 -2.83 4.81
CA ARG A 30 -4.75 -1.62 4.02
C ARG A 30 -4.36 -0.43 4.92
N LYS A 31 -5.02 -0.26 6.06
CA LYS A 31 -4.68 0.79 7.04
C LYS A 31 -3.28 0.57 7.61
N GLU A 32 -2.95 -0.67 7.98
CA GLU A 32 -1.63 -1.03 8.50
C GLU A 32 -0.53 -0.88 7.45
N ASP A 33 -0.77 -1.31 6.21
CA ASP A 33 0.18 -1.12 5.11
C ASP A 33 0.42 0.37 4.81
N THR A 34 -0.65 1.18 4.77
CA THR A 34 -0.53 2.64 4.61
C THR A 34 0.29 3.25 5.74
N ARG A 35 0.01 2.87 6.99
CA ARG A 35 0.76 3.36 8.16
C ARG A 35 2.23 2.94 8.09
N ARG A 36 2.52 1.70 7.69
CA ARG A 36 3.89 1.19 7.51
C ARG A 36 4.66 2.01 6.48
N LYS A 37 4.07 2.27 5.31
CA LYS A 37 4.68 3.08 4.25
C LYS A 37 4.98 4.50 4.71
N ILE A 38 4.04 5.14 5.42
CA ILE A 38 4.24 6.48 6.00
C ILE A 38 5.42 6.47 6.99
N LEU A 39 5.46 5.53 7.92
CA LEU A 39 6.51 5.47 8.94
C LEU A 39 7.90 5.22 8.33
N ILE A 40 7.99 4.33 7.34
CA ILE A 40 9.24 4.10 6.58
C ILE A 40 9.66 5.39 5.88
N GLY A 41 8.74 6.06 5.19
CA GLY A 41 9.01 7.34 4.53
C GLY A 41 9.50 8.41 5.49
N SER A 42 8.81 8.63 6.63
CA SER A 42 9.22 9.62 7.62
C SER A 42 10.59 9.32 8.23
N CYS A 43 10.88 8.04 8.48
CA CYS A 43 12.17 7.62 9.02
C CYS A 43 13.29 7.87 8.01
N MET A 44 13.08 7.51 6.74
CA MET A 44 14.06 7.74 5.68
C MET A 44 14.34 9.23 5.50
N LEU A 45 13.30 10.07 5.45
CA LEU A 45 13.47 11.52 5.37
C LEU A 45 14.33 12.06 6.53
N LYS A 46 14.07 11.58 7.75
CA LYS A 46 14.87 11.98 8.93
C LYS A 46 16.32 11.53 8.84
N ILE A 47 16.60 10.33 8.32
CA ILE A 47 17.96 9.84 8.12
C ILE A 47 18.71 10.71 7.11
N THR A 48 18.05 11.07 6.01
CA THR A 48 18.67 11.86 4.93
C THR A 48 18.79 13.35 5.23
N GLU A 49 18.11 13.84 6.27
CA GLU A 49 18.15 15.26 6.65
C GLU A 49 19.55 15.68 7.12
N ASP A 50 20.21 14.83 7.89
CA ASP A 50 21.51 15.12 8.52
C ASP A 50 22.69 14.41 7.83
N ASP A 51 22.43 13.56 6.82
CA ASP A 51 23.45 12.77 6.09
C ASP A 51 23.29 12.92 4.56
N GLU A 52 24.14 13.75 3.96
CA GLU A 52 24.16 13.98 2.51
C GLU A 52 24.55 12.72 1.71
N GLN A 53 25.35 11.81 2.28
CA GLN A 53 25.69 10.56 1.61
C GLN A 53 24.46 9.63 1.55
N ALA A 54 23.69 9.55 2.64
CA ALA A 54 22.43 8.83 2.67
C ALA A 54 21.42 9.45 1.69
N ARG A 55 21.34 10.78 1.64
CA ARG A 55 20.49 11.51 0.70
C ARG A 55 20.84 11.20 -0.76
N ALA A 56 22.12 11.27 -1.12
CA ALA A 56 22.59 10.94 -2.47
C ALA A 56 22.28 9.48 -2.85
N LYS A 57 22.47 8.54 -1.92
CA LYS A 57 22.10 7.12 -2.12
C LYS A 57 20.60 6.95 -2.36
N LEU A 58 19.75 7.66 -1.60
CA LEU A 58 18.30 7.62 -1.77
C LEU A 58 17.90 8.13 -3.16
N ILE A 59 18.40 9.30 -3.57
CA ILE A 59 18.09 9.89 -4.88
C ILE A 59 18.54 8.96 -6.02
N ALA A 60 19.74 8.36 -5.92
CA ALA A 60 20.22 7.40 -6.92
C ALA A 60 19.37 6.12 -6.98
N GLN A 61 18.78 5.70 -5.87
CA GLN A 61 17.83 4.58 -5.85
C GLN A 61 16.48 4.99 -6.47
N MET A 62 15.97 6.18 -6.16
CA MET A 62 14.74 6.71 -6.76
C MET A 62 14.88 6.86 -8.28
N ASP A 63 16.04 7.30 -8.76
CA ASP A 63 16.36 7.41 -10.18
C ASP A 63 16.28 6.07 -10.93
N LYS A 64 16.61 4.96 -10.27
CA LYS A 64 16.48 3.61 -10.85
C LYS A 64 15.10 3.02 -10.71
N TYR A 65 14.37 3.39 -9.66
CA TYR A 65 13.07 2.79 -9.32
C TYR A 65 11.90 3.46 -10.05
N LEU A 66 11.93 4.80 -10.16
CA LEU A 66 10.84 5.57 -10.73
C LEU A 66 10.92 5.59 -12.26
N THR A 67 9.84 5.21 -12.92
CA THR A 67 9.71 5.21 -14.38
C THR A 67 8.72 6.26 -14.89
N ASP A 68 7.73 6.66 -14.10
CA ASP A 68 6.78 7.72 -14.46
C ASP A 68 7.44 9.10 -14.33
N GLU A 69 7.40 9.89 -15.40
CA GLU A 69 8.00 11.23 -15.44
C GLU A 69 7.44 12.18 -14.37
N ARG A 70 6.16 12.04 -14.01
CA ARG A 70 5.53 12.91 -13.00
C ARG A 70 6.12 12.64 -11.62
N ASP A 71 6.36 11.37 -11.30
CA ASP A 71 6.95 10.97 -10.03
C ASP A 71 8.43 11.35 -9.97
N ARG A 72 9.16 11.16 -11.07
CA ARG A 72 10.58 11.56 -11.20
C ARG A 72 10.78 13.07 -11.00
N LYS A 73 9.85 13.88 -11.50
CA LYS A 73 9.85 15.34 -11.32
C LYS A 73 9.75 15.77 -9.86
N LEU A 74 9.16 14.96 -8.98
CA LEU A 74 9.10 15.25 -7.53
C LEU A 74 10.49 15.23 -6.87
N PHE A 75 11.49 14.63 -7.54
CA PHE A 75 12.85 14.47 -7.04
C PHE A 75 13.90 15.15 -7.95
N ASP A 76 13.46 16.04 -8.84
CA ASP A 76 14.31 16.73 -9.82
C ASP A 76 15.12 15.78 -10.73
N LEU A 77 14.58 14.58 -11.01
CA LEU A 77 15.21 13.57 -11.85
C LEU A 77 14.85 13.77 -13.33
N SER A 78 15.83 13.57 -14.23
CA SER A 78 15.62 13.66 -15.68
C SER A 78 14.67 12.59 -16.20
N ALA A 79 14.02 12.81 -17.35
CA ALA A 79 13.19 11.79 -17.99
C ALA A 79 14.01 10.53 -18.30
N VAL A 80 13.39 9.35 -18.18
CA VAL A 80 14.05 8.09 -18.54
C VAL A 80 14.20 8.08 -20.06
N ASN A 81 15.43 8.22 -20.55
CA ASN A 81 15.72 8.01 -21.97
C ASN A 81 15.73 6.50 -22.23
N TYR A 82 14.81 6.04 -23.08
CA TYR A 82 14.71 4.64 -23.52
C TYR A 82 15.72 4.32 -24.63
#